data_AF-A0A519CTC3-F1
#
_entry.id   AF-A0A519CTC3-F1
#
_cell.length_a   1.000
_cell.length_b   1.000
_cell.length_c   1.000
_cell.angle_alpha   90.00
_cell.angle_beta   90.00
_cell.angle_gamma   90.00
#
_symmetry.space_group_name_H-M   'P 1'
#
loop_
_entity.id
_entity.type
_entity.pdbx_description
1 polymer ?
#
loop_
_entity_poly.entity_id
_entity_poly.type
_entity_poly.pdbx_seq_one_letter_code
_entity_poly.pdbx_strand_id
1 'polypeptide(L)'
;MNNPYKEKNSNLFLLLDKIKKEGYSNSINNFINKYPEFGYRFDKKQGSVLLRSINGNNTKCLVINSDLGNMPEFLSQLFDKVISIDIEEKILIQIERFKNKKINNIQFEIFESNNMSNLEKDFDLIVLNDIKIKNHNSQNKIQDYLNNIKEFLNDKGCLCIAVQNKTGIKVINEEVDNDTYSNNFNGYNLLLNSLGLHVDSYWTLPSHNQANHSGKISDDISLKWFFHNFDKKFFVDEKFKIVGKFLKILNKKMRKLLLIKFCPSFLFYCYKDKSYNTLEYKIRRDTGYDNIIQHIRPSKTLYFLLNNDGNPEKVVTCNHTKYDLTEKIFEIKRNFPGMKIIDENITIENWLDGIPLDKSNHYDLKLVMDWLKTFQNKTKNSLLDMSDIKKEIIDVKNKLDLIPEMSEIPYVKWLNDYEHEFIGKSLQKTAVHGDFQVRN
;
A
#
# COMPACT_ATOMS: atom_id res chain seq x y z
N MET A 1 -37.19 -0.30 -7.29
CA MET A 1 -35.74 -0.56 -7.10
C MET A 1 -35.00 0.75 -7.30
N ASN A 2 -34.52 1.36 -6.22
CA ASN A 2 -33.70 2.58 -6.31
C ASN A 2 -32.35 2.24 -6.95
N ASN A 3 -31.90 3.09 -7.87
CA ASN A 3 -30.63 2.92 -8.55
C ASN A 3 -29.49 3.16 -7.53
N PRO A 4 -28.65 2.15 -7.21
CA PRO A 4 -27.59 2.29 -6.20
C PRO A 4 -26.59 3.41 -6.51
N TYR A 5 -26.50 3.88 -7.77
CA TYR A 5 -25.71 5.06 -8.13
C TYR A 5 -26.23 6.37 -7.55
N LYS A 6 -27.57 6.56 -7.53
CA LYS A 6 -28.18 7.80 -6.99
C LYS A 6 -27.95 7.92 -5.49
N GLU A 7 -28.00 6.80 -4.78
CA GLU A 7 -27.79 6.74 -3.33
C GLU A 7 -26.31 6.96 -2.96
N LYS A 8 -25.36 6.59 -3.82
CA LYS A 8 -23.92 6.70 -3.53
C LYS A 8 -23.29 8.05 -3.85
N ASN A 9 -23.69 8.69 -4.96
CA ASN A 9 -23.35 10.10 -5.15
C ASN A 9 -23.96 10.95 -4.03
N SER A 10 -25.14 10.58 -3.53
CA SER A 10 -25.70 11.23 -2.35
C SER A 10 -24.81 11.08 -1.11
N ASN A 11 -24.13 9.95 -0.92
CA ASN A 11 -23.20 9.77 0.22
C ASN A 11 -21.98 10.71 0.13
N LEU A 12 -21.43 10.95 -1.07
CA LEU A 12 -20.31 11.89 -1.23
C LEU A 12 -20.76 13.35 -1.04
N PHE A 13 -21.94 13.72 -1.54
CA PHE A 13 -22.52 15.04 -1.27
C PHE A 13 -22.81 15.24 0.23
N LEU A 14 -23.40 14.24 0.89
CA LEU A 14 -23.63 14.27 2.34
C LEU A 14 -22.31 14.38 3.12
N LEU A 15 -21.27 13.67 2.67
CA LEU A 15 -19.94 13.76 3.28
C LEU A 15 -19.37 15.16 3.12
N LEU A 16 -19.42 15.74 1.93
CA LEU A 16 -18.93 17.09 1.66
C LEU A 16 -19.66 18.14 2.51
N ASP A 17 -20.97 18.02 2.64
CA ASP A 17 -21.78 18.90 3.50
C ASP A 17 -21.40 18.78 4.98
N LYS A 18 -21.12 17.56 5.45
CA LYS A 18 -20.61 17.34 6.81
C LYS A 18 -19.23 17.93 7.00
N ILE A 19 -18.30 17.73 6.05
CA ILE A 19 -16.95 18.30 6.11
C ILE A 19 -17.02 19.83 6.29
N LYS A 20 -17.91 20.50 5.54
CA LYS A 20 -18.12 21.95 5.65
C LYS A 20 -18.66 22.39 7.01
N LYS A 21 -19.44 21.55 7.71
CA LYS A 21 -20.10 21.87 8.99
C LYS A 21 -19.28 21.47 10.22
N GLU A 22 -18.65 20.30 10.17
CA GLU A 22 -18.05 19.62 11.33
C GLU A 22 -16.52 19.51 11.22
N GLY A 23 -15.94 19.86 10.06
CA GLY A 23 -14.53 19.74 9.76
C GLY A 23 -14.12 18.35 9.23
N TYR A 24 -13.05 18.31 8.43
CA TYR A 24 -12.63 17.12 7.69
C TYR A 24 -12.45 15.88 8.58
N SER A 25 -11.59 15.95 9.60
CA SER A 25 -11.21 14.77 10.40
C SER A 25 -12.41 14.12 11.11
N ASN A 26 -13.28 14.92 11.72
CA ASN A 26 -14.49 14.42 12.40
C ASN A 26 -15.47 13.78 11.41
N SER A 27 -15.72 14.45 10.28
CA SER A 27 -16.64 13.94 9.26
C SER A 27 -16.15 12.64 8.63
N ILE A 28 -14.85 12.52 8.33
CA ILE A 28 -14.28 11.28 7.78
C ILE A 28 -14.36 10.14 8.80
N ASN A 29 -14.01 10.37 10.07
CA ASN A 29 -14.10 9.34 11.11
C ASN A 29 -15.53 8.84 11.28
N ASN A 30 -16.50 9.74 11.36
CA ASN A 30 -17.93 9.38 11.42
C ASN A 30 -18.41 8.64 10.17
N PHE A 31 -17.93 9.05 8.99
CA PHE A 31 -18.27 8.42 7.73
C PHE A 31 -17.71 6.99 7.62
N ILE A 32 -16.44 6.78 7.96
CA ILE A 32 -15.80 5.45 7.95
C ILE A 32 -16.43 4.53 9.00
N ASN A 33 -16.76 5.04 10.19
CA ASN A 33 -17.45 4.23 11.21
C ASN A 33 -18.82 3.74 10.72
N LYS A 34 -19.54 4.57 9.94
CA LYS A 34 -20.83 4.22 9.36
C LYS A 34 -20.71 3.37 8.09
N TYR A 35 -19.66 3.58 7.29
CA TYR A 35 -19.40 2.92 6.01
C TYR A 35 -17.94 2.42 5.94
N PRO A 36 -17.57 1.38 6.71
CA PRO A 36 -16.19 0.91 6.83
C PRO A 36 -15.56 0.50 5.50
N GLU A 37 -16.37 0.06 4.53
CA GLU A 37 -15.93 -0.32 3.19
C GLU A 37 -15.31 0.82 2.39
N PHE A 38 -15.53 2.08 2.77
CA PHE A 38 -14.90 3.26 2.14
C PHE A 38 -13.52 3.59 2.73
N GLY A 39 -13.12 2.96 3.85
CA GLY A 39 -11.91 3.33 4.60
C GLY A 39 -10.64 3.33 3.75
N TYR A 40 -10.49 2.38 2.82
CA TYR A 40 -9.31 2.29 1.95
C TYR A 40 -9.12 3.50 1.02
N ARG A 41 -10.21 4.20 0.67
CA ARG A 41 -10.19 5.39 -0.21
C ARG A 41 -9.55 6.59 0.50
N PHE A 42 -9.46 6.55 1.83
CA PHE A 42 -8.80 7.55 2.66
C PHE A 42 -7.39 7.13 3.10
N ASP A 43 -7.00 5.87 2.92
CA ASP A 43 -5.70 5.37 3.34
C ASP A 43 -4.62 5.64 2.29
N LYS A 44 -3.66 6.53 2.61
CA LYS A 44 -2.54 6.86 1.70
C LYS A 44 -1.69 5.65 1.35
N LYS A 45 -1.65 4.61 2.19
CA LYS A 45 -0.88 3.38 1.96
C LYS A 45 -1.14 2.80 0.58
N GLN A 46 -2.36 2.93 0.07
CA GLN A 46 -2.77 2.33 -1.21
C GLN A 46 -1.98 2.88 -2.41
N GLY A 47 -1.49 4.13 -2.34
CA GLY A 47 -0.61 4.67 -3.38
C GLY A 47 0.77 4.01 -3.44
N SER A 48 1.20 3.31 -2.38
CA SER A 48 2.56 2.75 -2.27
C SER A 48 2.88 1.67 -3.30
N VAL A 49 1.86 1.09 -3.94
CA VAL A 49 2.05 0.15 -5.06
C VAL A 49 2.81 0.80 -6.23
N LEU A 50 2.71 2.12 -6.36
CA LEU A 50 3.39 2.93 -7.38
C LEU A 50 4.87 3.12 -7.10
N LEU A 51 5.36 2.78 -5.90
CA LEU A 51 6.75 3.05 -5.52
C LEU A 51 7.78 2.38 -6.44
N ARG A 52 7.42 1.26 -7.07
CA ARG A 52 8.31 0.54 -7.99
C ARG A 52 8.65 1.31 -9.27
N SER A 53 7.80 2.25 -9.71
CA SER A 53 7.98 3.00 -10.96
C SER A 53 8.70 4.34 -10.81
N ILE A 54 9.09 4.69 -9.58
CA ILE A 54 9.84 5.91 -9.26
C ILE A 54 11.18 5.89 -9.99
N ASN A 55 11.47 6.92 -10.80
CA ASN A 55 12.63 6.99 -11.69
C ASN A 55 13.73 7.97 -11.21
N GLY A 56 13.54 8.60 -10.04
CA GLY A 56 14.52 9.47 -9.39
C GLY A 56 14.41 10.95 -9.76
N ASN A 57 13.85 11.31 -10.92
CA ASN A 57 13.58 12.72 -11.26
C ASN A 57 12.52 13.31 -10.31
N ASN A 58 11.40 12.58 -10.20
CA ASN A 58 10.27 12.85 -9.31
C ASN A 58 9.85 14.33 -9.24
N THR A 59 9.77 15.00 -10.39
CA THR A 59 9.40 16.42 -10.46
C THR A 59 7.89 16.60 -10.57
N LYS A 60 7.26 15.98 -11.57
CA LYS A 60 5.84 16.14 -11.90
C LYS A 60 5.14 14.80 -12.01
N CYS A 61 4.06 14.63 -11.27
CA CYS A 61 3.17 13.48 -11.37
C CYS A 61 1.74 13.92 -11.70
N LEU A 62 1.06 13.15 -12.56
CA LEU A 62 -0.37 13.30 -12.86
C LEU A 62 -1.12 12.07 -12.37
N VAL A 63 -2.24 12.27 -11.66
CA VAL A 63 -3.14 11.19 -11.23
C VAL A 63 -4.53 11.43 -11.81
N ILE A 64 -4.92 10.58 -12.75
CA ILE A 64 -6.22 10.59 -13.40
C ILE A 64 -7.13 9.57 -12.71
N ASN A 65 -8.36 9.98 -12.40
CA ASN A 65 -9.31 9.22 -11.57
C ASN A 65 -8.77 8.99 -10.16
N SER A 66 -8.26 10.08 -9.57
CA SER A 66 -7.57 10.16 -8.28
C SER A 66 -8.40 9.79 -7.05
N ASP A 67 -9.70 9.55 -7.24
CA ASP A 67 -10.67 9.16 -6.25
C ASP A 67 -10.76 10.12 -5.05
N LEU A 68 -10.64 9.66 -3.81
CA LEU A 68 -10.71 10.54 -2.63
C LEU A 68 -9.32 11.05 -2.19
N GLY A 69 -8.31 10.96 -3.06
CA GLY A 69 -6.99 11.55 -2.86
C GLY A 69 -5.98 10.65 -2.14
N ASN A 70 -6.21 9.35 -2.02
CA ASN A 70 -5.23 8.42 -1.41
C ASN A 70 -3.93 8.30 -2.22
N MET A 71 -4.01 8.09 -3.55
CA MET A 71 -2.79 8.03 -4.39
C MET A 71 -2.08 9.39 -4.49
N PRO A 72 -2.78 10.52 -4.74
CA PRO A 72 -2.13 11.84 -4.71
C PRO A 72 -1.44 12.15 -3.38
N GLU A 73 -2.01 11.77 -2.24
CA GLU A 73 -1.36 11.96 -0.93
C GLU A 73 -0.06 11.18 -0.79
N PHE A 74 -0.02 9.94 -1.26
CA PHE A 74 1.21 9.17 -1.26
C PHE A 74 2.26 9.81 -2.17
N LEU A 75 1.86 10.16 -3.40
CA LEU A 75 2.75 10.72 -4.41
C LEU A 75 3.25 12.11 -4.04
N SER A 76 2.52 12.88 -3.24
CA SER A 76 2.96 14.19 -2.78
C SER A 76 4.15 14.12 -1.82
N GLN A 77 4.45 12.94 -1.27
CA GLN A 77 5.66 12.70 -0.48
C GLN A 77 6.89 12.40 -1.36
N LEU A 78 6.66 12.06 -2.64
CA LEU A 78 7.70 11.63 -3.57
C LEU A 78 8.00 12.67 -4.63
N PHE A 79 6.99 13.44 -5.05
CA PHE A 79 7.07 14.38 -6.17
C PHE A 79 7.00 15.84 -5.71
N ASP A 80 7.72 16.70 -6.44
CA ASP A 80 7.70 18.15 -6.19
C ASP A 80 6.35 18.78 -6.52
N LYS A 81 5.64 18.23 -7.52
CA LYS A 81 4.28 18.64 -7.90
C LYS A 81 3.43 17.43 -8.29
N VAL A 82 2.23 17.36 -7.73
CA VAL A 82 1.22 16.35 -8.10
C VAL A 82 -0.01 17.06 -8.65
N ILE A 83 -0.48 16.64 -9.82
CA ILE A 83 -1.77 17.09 -10.38
C ILE A 83 -2.78 15.97 -10.19
N SER A 84 -3.88 16.28 -9.53
CA SER A 84 -4.96 15.35 -9.19
C SER A 84 -6.21 15.69 -10.01
N ILE A 85 -6.70 14.71 -10.77
CA ILE A 85 -7.85 14.87 -11.66
C ILE A 85 -8.94 13.89 -11.28
N ASP A 86 -10.17 14.38 -11.08
CA ASP A 86 -11.39 13.57 -10.90
C ASP A 86 -12.65 14.43 -11.14
N ILE A 87 -13.83 13.88 -10.85
CA ILE A 87 -15.08 14.62 -10.82
C ILE A 87 -15.11 15.64 -9.68
N GLU A 88 -15.93 16.69 -9.84
CA GLU A 88 -16.02 17.84 -8.95
C GLU A 88 -16.18 17.43 -7.48
N GLU A 89 -17.12 16.55 -7.17
CA GLU A 89 -17.45 16.17 -5.79
C GLU A 89 -16.25 15.56 -5.07
N LYS A 90 -15.47 14.75 -5.78
CA LYS A 90 -14.27 14.12 -5.22
C LYS A 90 -13.13 15.11 -5.07
N ILE A 91 -12.93 15.98 -6.05
CA ILE A 91 -11.94 17.05 -5.98
C ILE A 91 -12.21 17.98 -4.79
N LEU A 92 -13.46 18.35 -4.53
CA LEU A 92 -13.82 19.16 -3.37
C LEU A 92 -13.49 18.47 -2.04
N ILE A 93 -13.73 17.16 -1.93
CA ILE A 93 -13.32 16.37 -0.74
C ILE A 93 -11.79 16.32 -0.62
N GLN A 94 -11.08 16.17 -1.73
CA GLN A 94 -9.62 16.18 -1.76
C GLN A 94 -9.05 17.52 -1.29
N ILE A 95 -9.58 18.65 -1.76
CA ILE A 95 -9.13 19.99 -1.34
C ILE A 95 -9.17 20.11 0.19
N GLU A 96 -10.28 19.71 0.82
CA GLU A 96 -10.41 19.74 2.27
C GLU A 96 -9.46 18.75 2.97
N ARG A 97 -9.24 17.55 2.40
CA ARG A 97 -8.24 16.57 2.89
C ARG A 97 -6.85 17.18 2.96
N PHE A 98 -6.40 17.78 1.87
CA PHE A 98 -5.03 18.26 1.73
C PHE A 98 -4.80 19.55 2.53
N LYS A 99 -5.83 20.40 2.65
CA LYS A 99 -5.84 21.52 3.59
C LYS A 99 -5.71 21.05 5.04
N ASN A 100 -6.49 20.05 5.46
CA ASN A 100 -6.43 19.47 6.81
C ASN A 100 -5.05 18.87 7.11
N LYS A 101 -4.43 18.20 6.13
CA LYS A 101 -3.09 17.59 6.25
C LYS A 101 -1.92 18.54 6.01
N LYS A 102 -2.18 19.80 5.65
CA LYS A 102 -1.17 20.83 5.33
C LYS A 102 -0.21 20.41 4.20
N ILE A 103 -0.76 19.74 3.18
CA ILE A 103 -0.03 19.36 1.97
C ILE A 103 -0.34 20.39 0.88
N ASN A 104 0.70 21.01 0.31
CA ASN A 104 0.57 22.19 -0.54
C ASN A 104 1.13 22.02 -1.97
N ASN A 105 1.74 20.87 -2.28
CA ASN A 105 2.31 20.56 -3.59
C ASN A 105 1.35 19.82 -4.52
N ILE A 106 0.03 19.96 -4.30
CA ILE A 106 -1.00 19.32 -5.10
C ILE A 106 -1.85 20.37 -5.81
N GLN A 107 -1.98 20.23 -7.12
CA GLN A 107 -2.92 20.99 -7.95
C GLN A 107 -4.12 20.10 -8.28
N PHE A 108 -5.32 20.67 -8.25
CA PHE A 108 -6.57 19.95 -8.51
C PHE A 108 -7.19 20.42 -9.82
N GLU A 109 -7.66 19.48 -10.63
CA GLU A 109 -8.38 19.77 -11.86
C GLU A 109 -9.67 18.94 -11.91
N ILE A 110 -10.76 19.57 -12.35
CA ILE A 110 -12.06 18.91 -12.49
C ILE A 110 -12.21 18.37 -13.91
N PHE A 111 -12.61 17.10 -14.02
CA PHE A 111 -12.69 16.38 -15.28
C PHE A 111 -14.09 16.45 -15.90
N GLU A 112 -14.40 17.53 -16.62
CA GLU A 112 -15.75 17.74 -17.16
C GLU A 112 -16.02 17.03 -18.50
N SER A 113 -15.01 16.64 -19.30
CA SER A 113 -15.27 16.18 -20.69
C SER A 113 -14.20 15.32 -21.39
N ASN A 114 -13.28 14.67 -20.68
CA ASN A 114 -12.08 14.04 -21.28
C ASN A 114 -11.11 15.01 -21.97
N ASN A 115 -11.38 16.32 -21.94
CA ASN A 115 -10.49 17.31 -22.51
C ASN A 115 -9.35 17.63 -21.54
N MET A 116 -8.13 17.24 -21.91
CA MET A 116 -6.90 17.48 -21.15
C MET A 116 -5.99 18.54 -21.82
N SER A 117 -6.51 19.30 -22.79
CA SER A 117 -5.70 20.21 -23.63
C SER A 117 -4.90 21.26 -22.86
N ASN A 118 -5.35 21.62 -21.65
CA ASN A 118 -4.74 22.68 -20.84
C ASN A 118 -3.77 22.15 -19.78
N LEU A 119 -3.55 20.83 -19.71
CA LEU A 119 -2.61 20.26 -18.76
C LEU A 119 -1.17 20.55 -19.18
N GLU A 120 -0.33 20.77 -18.18
CA GLU A 120 1.12 20.80 -18.35
C GLU A 120 1.61 19.48 -18.99
N LYS A 121 2.76 19.54 -19.66
CA LYS A 121 3.43 18.36 -20.23
C LYS A 121 4.63 17.94 -19.39
N ASP A 122 5.31 16.90 -19.85
CA ASP A 122 6.58 16.39 -19.33
C ASP A 122 6.47 15.77 -17.93
N PHE A 123 5.42 14.99 -17.69
CA PHE A 123 5.29 14.22 -16.45
C PHE A 123 6.31 13.07 -16.40
N ASP A 124 6.90 12.89 -15.21
CA ASP A 124 7.73 11.73 -14.89
C ASP A 124 6.88 10.48 -14.62
N LEU A 125 5.67 10.68 -14.10
CA LEU A 125 4.71 9.62 -13.84
C LEU A 125 3.30 10.12 -14.15
N ILE A 126 2.56 9.34 -14.94
CA ILE A 126 1.11 9.47 -15.07
C ILE A 126 0.48 8.19 -14.54
N VAL A 127 -0.43 8.33 -13.58
CA VAL A 127 -1.23 7.25 -13.03
C VAL A 127 -2.63 7.36 -13.57
N LEU A 128 -3.09 6.35 -14.30
CA LEU A 128 -4.47 6.19 -14.71
C LEU A 128 -5.11 5.10 -13.85
N ASN A 129 -5.91 5.52 -12.87
CA ASN A 129 -6.62 4.62 -11.98
C ASN A 129 -7.95 4.20 -12.60
N ASP A 130 -7.98 3.02 -13.19
CA ASP A 130 -9.02 2.54 -14.10
C ASP A 130 -9.17 3.39 -15.38
N ILE A 131 -9.61 2.75 -16.47
CA ILE A 131 -9.88 3.42 -17.74
C ILE A 131 -11.36 3.81 -17.75
N LYS A 132 -11.68 5.06 -17.42
CA LYS A 132 -13.05 5.58 -17.37
C LYS A 132 -13.34 6.48 -18.56
N ILE A 133 -14.25 6.07 -19.43
CA ILE A 133 -14.62 6.84 -20.62
C ILE A 133 -16.14 6.86 -20.73
N LYS A 134 -16.75 8.01 -20.40
CA LYS A 134 -18.19 8.22 -20.52
C LYS A 134 -18.66 7.97 -21.95
N ASN A 135 -19.73 7.19 -22.11
CA ASN A 135 -20.49 6.98 -23.34
C ASN A 135 -19.74 6.36 -24.54
N HIS A 136 -18.52 5.83 -24.38
CA HIS A 136 -17.69 5.37 -25.51
C HIS A 136 -16.99 4.04 -25.23
N ASN A 137 -17.59 2.95 -25.71
CA ASN A 137 -17.05 1.59 -25.59
C ASN A 137 -16.31 1.09 -26.85
N SER A 138 -16.07 1.94 -27.85
CA SER A 138 -15.31 1.51 -29.02
C SER A 138 -13.81 1.54 -28.70
N GLN A 139 -13.13 0.43 -29.01
CA GLN A 139 -11.70 0.26 -28.76
C GLN A 139 -10.86 1.41 -29.34
N ASN A 140 -11.22 1.93 -30.52
CA ASN A 140 -10.54 3.07 -31.14
C ASN A 140 -10.56 4.32 -30.27
N LYS A 141 -11.70 4.66 -29.64
CA LYS A 141 -11.81 5.84 -28.77
C LYS A 141 -10.97 5.69 -27.50
N ILE A 142 -10.88 4.46 -26.98
CA ILE A 142 -10.00 4.17 -25.83
C ILE A 142 -8.53 4.34 -26.23
N GLN A 143 -8.17 3.86 -27.41
CA GLN A 143 -6.83 4.02 -27.93
C GLN A 143 -6.47 5.49 -28.17
N ASP A 144 -7.39 6.28 -28.72
CA ASP A 144 -7.22 7.73 -28.91
C ASP A 144 -7.05 8.45 -27.56
N TYR A 145 -7.87 8.09 -26.57
CA TYR A 145 -7.76 8.61 -25.21
C TYR A 145 -6.39 8.30 -24.58
N LEU A 146 -5.93 7.05 -24.68
CA LEU A 146 -4.63 6.64 -24.14
C LEU A 146 -3.45 7.26 -24.92
N ASN A 147 -3.58 7.43 -26.25
CA ASN A 147 -2.59 8.15 -27.05
C ASN A 147 -2.49 9.61 -26.60
N ASN A 148 -3.61 10.29 -26.37
CA ASN A 148 -3.60 11.67 -25.86
C ASN A 148 -2.92 11.76 -24.49
N ILE A 149 -3.18 10.80 -23.58
CA ILE A 149 -2.52 10.76 -22.27
C ILE A 149 -1.00 10.56 -22.42
N LYS A 150 -0.58 9.68 -23.33
CA LYS A 150 0.84 9.38 -23.59
C LYS A 150 1.64 10.62 -23.98
N GLU A 151 1.04 11.58 -24.69
CA GLU A 151 1.69 12.81 -25.14
C GLU A 151 2.11 13.75 -23.98
N PHE A 152 1.56 13.56 -22.77
CA PHE A 152 1.98 14.34 -21.61
C PHE A 152 3.20 13.75 -20.88
N LEU A 153 3.65 12.54 -21.23
CA LEU A 153 4.86 11.95 -20.62
C LEU A 153 6.13 12.56 -21.18
N ASN A 154 7.11 12.80 -20.31
CA ASN A 154 8.49 13.01 -20.77
C ASN A 154 9.11 11.71 -21.31
N ASP A 155 10.29 11.79 -21.90
CA ASP A 155 10.93 10.64 -22.58
C ASP A 155 11.33 9.49 -21.64
N LYS A 156 11.53 9.80 -20.35
CA LYS A 156 11.83 8.82 -19.30
C LYS A 156 10.61 8.51 -18.41
N GLY A 157 9.45 9.02 -18.81
CA GLY A 157 8.22 8.97 -18.03
C GLY A 157 7.57 7.60 -18.06
N CYS A 158 6.79 7.32 -17.02
CA CYS A 158 6.00 6.10 -16.91
C CYS A 158 4.51 6.40 -16.97
N LEU A 159 3.77 5.73 -17.84
CA LEU A 159 2.32 5.64 -17.77
C LEU A 159 1.95 4.37 -17.00
N CYS A 160 1.56 4.53 -15.74
CA CYS A 160 1.06 3.46 -14.88
C CYS A 160 -0.46 3.36 -15.02
N ILE A 161 -0.95 2.22 -15.46
CA ILE A 161 -2.38 1.96 -15.64
C ILE A 161 -2.79 0.84 -14.67
N ALA A 162 -3.69 1.18 -13.75
CA ALA A 162 -4.28 0.24 -12.81
C ALA A 162 -5.67 -0.14 -13.28
N VAL A 163 -5.96 -1.44 -13.39
CA VAL A 163 -7.24 -1.91 -13.93
C VAL A 163 -7.77 -3.13 -13.21
N GLN A 164 -9.09 -3.19 -13.09
CA GLN A 164 -9.79 -4.39 -12.66
C GLN A 164 -9.78 -5.47 -13.74
N ASN A 165 -9.71 -6.73 -13.32
CA ASN A 165 -9.91 -7.87 -14.21
C ASN A 165 -11.38 -8.28 -14.20
N LYS A 166 -12.07 -8.09 -15.33
CA LYS A 166 -13.49 -8.44 -15.46
C LYS A 166 -13.79 -9.91 -15.15
N THR A 167 -12.86 -10.81 -15.48
CA THR A 167 -13.02 -12.26 -15.24
C THR A 167 -12.40 -12.72 -13.93
N GLY A 168 -11.77 -11.81 -13.19
CA GLY A 168 -11.07 -12.08 -11.94
C GLY A 168 -12.03 -12.46 -10.81
N ILE A 169 -11.49 -13.14 -9.79
CA ILE A 169 -12.22 -13.39 -8.55
C ILE A 169 -12.33 -12.06 -7.81
N LYS A 170 -13.55 -11.68 -7.42
CA LYS A 170 -13.75 -10.54 -6.53
C LYS A 170 -13.37 -10.95 -5.11
N VAL A 171 -12.15 -10.61 -4.71
CA VAL A 171 -11.62 -10.95 -3.37
C VAL A 171 -12.16 -9.98 -2.31
N ILE A 172 -12.50 -8.75 -2.70
CA ILE A 172 -13.13 -7.74 -1.85
C ILE A 172 -14.31 -7.13 -2.62
N ASN A 173 -15.33 -6.67 -1.90
CA ASN A 173 -16.45 -5.92 -2.44
C ASN A 173 -16.02 -4.50 -2.83
N GLU A 174 -15.32 -4.38 -3.96
CA GLU A 174 -15.03 -3.07 -4.55
C GLU A 174 -16.15 -2.63 -5.49
N GLU A 175 -16.38 -1.32 -5.52
CA GLU A 175 -17.32 -0.72 -6.47
C GLU A 175 -16.71 -0.82 -7.87
N VAL A 176 -17.44 -1.48 -8.76
CA VAL A 176 -17.13 -1.45 -10.19
C VAL A 176 -17.96 -0.34 -10.79
N ASP A 177 -17.28 0.69 -11.30
CA ASP A 177 -17.95 1.78 -11.98
C ASP A 177 -18.42 1.31 -13.37
N ASN A 178 -19.69 1.51 -13.73
CA ASN A 178 -20.27 1.03 -14.98
C ASN A 178 -19.62 1.70 -16.20
N ASP A 179 -19.05 2.90 -16.00
CA ASP A 179 -18.32 3.65 -17.03
C ASP A 179 -16.85 3.22 -17.13
N THR A 180 -16.42 2.22 -16.33
CA THR A 180 -15.06 1.67 -16.39
C THR A 180 -14.94 0.64 -17.49
N TYR A 181 -14.05 0.90 -18.44
CA TYR A 181 -13.65 -0.08 -19.43
C TYR A 181 -13.07 -1.31 -18.75
N SER A 182 -13.82 -2.40 -18.84
CA SER A 182 -13.53 -3.67 -18.18
C SER A 182 -13.21 -4.74 -19.21
N ASN A 183 -11.92 -5.06 -19.36
CA ASN A 183 -11.43 -6.17 -20.18
C ASN A 183 -10.71 -7.20 -19.29
N ASN A 184 -10.22 -8.28 -19.87
CA ASN A 184 -9.29 -9.20 -19.21
C ASN A 184 -7.85 -8.75 -19.47
N PHE A 185 -6.89 -9.41 -18.80
CA PHE A 185 -5.46 -9.16 -18.96
C PHE A 185 -5.01 -9.11 -20.43
N ASN A 186 -5.41 -10.08 -21.25
CA ASN A 186 -4.95 -10.17 -22.64
C ASN A 186 -5.43 -8.97 -23.46
N GLY A 187 -6.68 -8.56 -23.25
CA GLY A 187 -7.26 -7.40 -23.91
C GLY A 187 -6.56 -6.09 -23.53
N TYR A 188 -6.28 -5.87 -22.23
CA TYR A 188 -5.48 -4.73 -21.80
C TYR A 188 -4.07 -4.79 -22.36
N ASN A 189 -3.40 -5.93 -22.27
CA ASN A 189 -2.04 -6.08 -22.76
C ASN A 189 -1.95 -5.80 -24.26
N LEU A 190 -2.90 -6.30 -25.08
CA LEU A 190 -2.96 -6.00 -26.51
C LEU A 190 -3.17 -4.50 -26.78
N LEU A 191 -4.12 -3.87 -26.09
CA LEU A 191 -4.42 -2.44 -26.21
C LEU A 191 -3.21 -1.57 -25.86
N LEU A 192 -2.47 -1.91 -24.80
CA LEU A 192 -1.34 -1.09 -24.35
C LEU A 192 -0.10 -1.29 -25.23
N ASN A 193 0.14 -2.52 -25.70
CA ASN A 193 1.22 -2.77 -26.66
C ASN A 193 0.96 -2.07 -28.01
N SER A 194 -0.29 -1.87 -28.42
CA SER A 194 -0.60 -1.14 -29.66
C SER A 194 -0.33 0.38 -29.58
N LEU A 195 0.02 0.92 -28.41
CA LEU A 195 0.41 2.33 -28.24
C LEU A 195 1.88 2.60 -28.58
N GLY A 196 2.64 1.56 -28.92
CA GLY A 196 4.09 1.64 -29.17
C GLY A 196 4.93 1.82 -27.91
N LEU A 197 4.36 1.58 -26.73
CA LEU A 197 5.06 1.64 -25.44
C LEU A 197 5.63 0.27 -25.07
N HIS A 198 6.73 0.26 -24.33
CA HIS A 198 7.20 -0.94 -23.65
C HIS A 198 6.33 -1.20 -22.42
N VAL A 199 5.63 -2.34 -22.40
CA VAL A 199 4.65 -2.68 -21.35
C VAL A 199 5.20 -3.73 -20.41
N ASP A 200 5.25 -3.37 -19.13
CA ASP A 200 5.65 -4.23 -18.03
C ASP A 200 4.43 -4.52 -17.14
N SER A 201 3.99 -5.78 -17.08
CA SER A 201 2.72 -6.15 -16.43
C SER A 201 2.90 -6.87 -15.09
N TYR A 202 2.09 -6.47 -14.12
CA TYR A 202 2.12 -6.95 -12.76
C TYR A 202 0.72 -7.38 -12.30
N TRP A 203 0.68 -8.41 -11.47
CA TRP A 203 -0.52 -8.79 -10.72
C TRP A 203 -0.55 -8.01 -9.42
N THR A 204 -1.75 -7.69 -8.93
CA THR A 204 -1.94 -7.01 -7.64
C THR A 204 -3.10 -7.63 -6.87
N LEU A 205 -2.90 -7.77 -5.55
CA LEU A 205 -3.86 -8.35 -4.63
C LEU A 205 -3.95 -7.56 -3.33
N PRO A 206 -5.13 -7.52 -2.68
CA PRO A 206 -6.43 -8.04 -3.14
C PRO A 206 -7.07 -7.28 -4.32
N SER A 207 -6.61 -6.07 -4.62
CA SER A 207 -7.01 -5.26 -5.78
C SER A 207 -5.97 -4.16 -5.99
N HIS A 208 -6.07 -3.38 -7.06
CA HIS A 208 -5.19 -2.22 -7.27
C HIS A 208 -5.52 -1.04 -6.35
N ASN A 209 -6.77 -0.94 -5.87
CA ASN A 209 -7.19 0.09 -4.91
C ASN A 209 -6.85 -0.27 -3.47
N GLN A 210 -6.64 -1.56 -3.17
CA GLN A 210 -6.32 -2.09 -1.85
C GLN A 210 -5.06 -2.94 -1.86
N ALA A 211 -4.06 -2.53 -2.64
CA ALA A 211 -2.87 -3.34 -2.90
C ALA A 211 -2.11 -3.68 -1.61
N ASN A 212 -1.96 -4.97 -1.35
CA ASN A 212 -1.06 -5.50 -0.32
C ASN A 212 0.15 -6.17 -0.95
N HIS A 213 -0.03 -6.94 -2.01
CA HIS A 213 1.06 -7.63 -2.70
C HIS A 213 0.98 -7.44 -4.21
N SER A 214 2.13 -7.38 -4.86
CA SER A 214 2.21 -7.34 -6.31
C SER A 214 3.55 -7.83 -6.85
N GLY A 215 3.53 -8.47 -8.01
CA GLY A 215 4.70 -9.09 -8.63
C GLY A 215 4.57 -9.16 -10.15
N LYS A 216 5.69 -9.36 -10.85
CA LYS A 216 5.71 -9.35 -12.32
C LYS A 216 5.03 -10.62 -12.86
N ILE A 217 4.18 -10.47 -13.88
CA ILE A 217 3.44 -11.61 -14.45
C ILE A 217 4.36 -12.55 -15.25
N SER A 218 5.46 -12.04 -15.79
CA SER A 218 6.45 -12.84 -16.52
C SER A 218 7.40 -13.60 -15.60
N ASP A 219 7.47 -13.24 -14.32
CA ASP A 219 8.36 -13.86 -13.33
C ASP A 219 7.69 -15.09 -12.70
N ASP A 220 8.01 -16.25 -13.25
CA ASP A 220 7.44 -17.52 -12.80
C ASP A 220 7.88 -17.93 -11.39
N ILE A 221 9.04 -17.46 -10.92
CA ILE A 221 9.54 -17.76 -9.57
C ILE A 221 8.70 -17.00 -8.55
N SER A 222 8.44 -15.71 -8.79
CA SER A 222 7.51 -14.93 -7.98
C SER A 222 6.08 -15.47 -8.05
N LEU A 223 5.63 -15.96 -9.21
CA LEU A 223 4.33 -16.64 -9.30
C LEU A 223 4.29 -17.94 -8.49
N LYS A 224 5.36 -18.74 -8.51
CA LYS A 224 5.47 -19.93 -7.68
C LYS A 224 5.33 -19.55 -6.21
N TRP A 225 6.07 -18.54 -5.73
CA TRP A 225 5.93 -18.04 -4.36
C TRP A 225 4.50 -17.60 -4.06
N PHE A 226 3.85 -16.85 -4.96
CA PHE A 226 2.48 -16.39 -4.80
C PHE A 226 1.51 -17.55 -4.56
N PHE A 227 1.53 -18.57 -5.43
CA PHE A 227 0.65 -19.73 -5.30
C PHE A 227 1.00 -20.59 -4.07
N HIS A 228 2.28 -20.68 -3.68
CA HIS A 228 2.70 -21.40 -2.48
C HIS A 228 2.25 -20.74 -1.17
N ASN A 229 2.02 -19.43 -1.22
CA ASN A 229 1.61 -18.63 -0.06
C ASN A 229 0.16 -18.19 -0.12
N PHE A 230 -0.60 -18.62 -1.13
CA PHE A 230 -1.98 -18.18 -1.36
C PHE A 230 -2.89 -18.44 -0.14
N ASP A 231 -2.79 -19.63 0.45
CA ASP A 231 -3.57 -20.04 1.62
C ASP A 231 -3.09 -19.45 2.95
N LYS A 232 -1.85 -18.93 2.99
CA LYS A 232 -1.20 -18.44 4.22
C LYS A 232 -1.22 -16.92 4.36
N LYS A 233 -1.22 -16.19 3.25
CA LYS A 233 -0.97 -14.74 3.23
C LYS A 233 -2.16 -13.89 2.81
N PHE A 234 -3.16 -14.50 2.19
CA PHE A 234 -4.37 -13.81 1.79
C PHE A 234 -5.50 -14.26 2.71
N PHE A 235 -6.37 -13.33 3.14
CA PHE A 235 -7.56 -13.64 3.93
C PHE A 235 -8.55 -14.39 3.04
N VAL A 236 -8.29 -15.68 2.84
CA VAL A 236 -9.15 -16.57 2.06
C VAL A 236 -9.98 -17.39 3.03
N ASP A 237 -11.30 -17.44 2.78
CA ASP A 237 -12.25 -18.32 3.49
C ASP A 237 -11.69 -19.75 3.58
N GLU A 238 -12.00 -20.50 4.64
CA GLU A 238 -11.44 -21.84 4.90
C GLU A 238 -11.59 -22.79 3.71
N LYS A 239 -12.65 -22.60 2.90
CA LYS A 239 -12.91 -23.33 1.65
C LYS A 239 -11.76 -23.22 0.64
N PHE A 240 -11.00 -22.13 0.65
CA PHE A 240 -9.85 -21.92 -0.24
C PHE A 240 -8.53 -22.49 0.32
N LYS A 241 -8.47 -22.94 1.58
CA LYS A 241 -7.28 -23.66 2.10
C LYS A 241 -7.02 -24.95 1.34
N ILE A 242 -8.09 -25.66 0.95
CA ILE A 242 -8.00 -26.88 0.12
C ILE A 242 -7.49 -26.52 -1.29
N VAL A 243 -8.03 -25.46 -1.88
CA VAL A 243 -7.58 -24.95 -3.19
C VAL A 243 -6.10 -24.59 -3.15
N GLY A 244 -5.63 -23.95 -2.07
CA GLY A 244 -4.23 -23.59 -1.87
C GLY A 244 -3.26 -24.77 -1.91
N LYS A 245 -3.67 -25.98 -1.48
CA LYS A 245 -2.84 -27.19 -1.63
C LYS A 245 -2.65 -27.58 -3.10
N PHE A 246 -3.68 -27.46 -3.93
CA PHE A 246 -3.59 -27.71 -5.38
C PHE A 246 -2.77 -26.64 -6.10
N LEU A 247 -2.89 -25.37 -5.69
CA LEU A 247 -2.15 -24.26 -6.30
C LEU A 247 -0.63 -24.43 -6.19
N LYS A 248 -0.13 -25.11 -5.14
CA LYS A 248 1.31 -25.38 -4.94
C LYS A 248 1.93 -26.28 -6.01
N ILE A 249 1.14 -27.18 -6.61
CA ILE A 249 1.63 -28.22 -7.54
C ILE A 249 1.58 -27.74 -9.00
N LEU A 250 1.02 -26.57 -9.26
CA LEU A 250 0.86 -26.02 -10.61
C LEU A 250 2.21 -25.86 -11.31
N ASN A 251 2.30 -26.28 -12.57
CA ASN A 251 3.45 -25.97 -13.41
C ASN A 251 3.46 -24.49 -13.87
N LYS A 252 4.57 -24.05 -14.46
CA LYS A 252 4.77 -22.66 -14.96
C LYS A 252 3.64 -22.14 -15.84
N LYS A 253 3.22 -22.93 -16.84
CA LYS A 253 2.16 -22.51 -17.78
C LYS A 253 0.82 -22.34 -17.06
N MET A 254 0.47 -23.26 -16.19
CA MET A 254 -0.78 -23.22 -15.42
C MET A 254 -0.81 -22.06 -14.42
N ARG A 255 0.30 -21.78 -13.73
CA ARG A 255 0.43 -20.63 -12.82
C ARG A 255 0.06 -19.33 -13.52
N LYS A 256 0.71 -19.05 -14.66
CA LYS A 256 0.45 -17.84 -15.45
C LYS A 256 -1.01 -17.78 -15.95
N LEU A 257 -1.53 -18.90 -16.48
CA LEU A 257 -2.91 -18.97 -16.98
C LEU A 257 -3.94 -18.65 -15.89
N LEU A 258 -3.79 -19.30 -14.73
CA LEU A 258 -4.71 -19.13 -13.60
C LEU A 258 -4.63 -17.72 -13.02
N LEU A 259 -3.42 -17.17 -12.91
CA LEU A 259 -3.23 -15.78 -12.48
C LEU A 259 -3.95 -14.82 -13.44
N ILE A 260 -3.72 -14.92 -14.74
CA ILE A 260 -4.35 -14.07 -15.75
C ILE A 260 -5.88 -14.17 -15.69
N LYS A 261 -6.41 -15.37 -15.47
CA LYS A 261 -7.86 -15.60 -15.44
C LYS A 261 -8.50 -15.06 -14.17
N PHE A 262 -7.88 -15.30 -13.01
CA PHE A 262 -8.53 -15.17 -11.71
C PHE A 262 -7.98 -14.04 -10.83
N CYS A 263 -6.81 -13.48 -11.13
CA CYS A 263 -6.30 -12.33 -10.39
C CYS A 263 -7.28 -11.14 -10.51
N PRO A 264 -7.66 -10.48 -9.41
CA PRO A 264 -8.68 -9.43 -9.41
C PRO A 264 -8.28 -8.17 -10.18
N SER A 265 -6.98 -7.86 -10.25
CA SER A 265 -6.50 -6.60 -10.82
C SER A 265 -5.09 -6.71 -11.36
N PHE A 266 -4.76 -5.82 -12.27
CA PHE A 266 -3.45 -5.72 -12.88
C PHE A 266 -2.93 -4.29 -12.86
N LEU A 267 -1.61 -4.17 -12.82
CA LEU A 267 -0.89 -2.92 -13.04
C LEU A 267 -0.05 -3.07 -14.31
N PHE A 268 -0.09 -2.06 -15.15
CA PHE A 268 0.73 -1.97 -16.36
C PHE A 268 1.60 -0.72 -16.27
N TYR A 269 2.91 -0.91 -16.28
CA TYR A 269 3.87 0.19 -16.34
C TYR A 269 4.36 0.30 -17.77
N CYS A 270 4.04 1.41 -18.41
CA CYS A 270 4.28 1.62 -19.83
C CYS A 270 5.30 2.74 -20.02
N TYR A 271 6.39 2.43 -20.73
CA TYR A 271 7.53 3.32 -20.93
C TYR A 271 7.74 3.61 -22.43
N LYS A 272 8.20 4.82 -22.77
CA LYS A 272 8.61 5.15 -24.15
C LYS A 272 9.87 4.36 -24.58
N ASP A 273 10.79 4.14 -23.65
CA ASP A 273 12.05 3.43 -23.86
C ASP A 273 12.18 2.22 -22.91
N LYS A 274 12.95 1.20 -23.33
CA LYS A 274 13.30 0.02 -22.52
C LYS A 274 14.36 0.32 -21.48
N SER A 275 15.19 1.35 -21.66
CA SER A 275 16.20 1.75 -20.66
C SER A 275 15.64 2.69 -19.58
N TYR A 276 14.68 2.19 -18.79
CA TYR A 276 14.18 2.91 -17.61
C TYR A 276 14.95 2.52 -16.35
N ASN A 277 15.36 3.52 -15.57
CA ASN A 277 16.02 3.33 -14.27
C ASN A 277 15.02 3.61 -13.16
N THR A 278 14.29 2.59 -12.72
CA THR A 278 13.30 2.71 -11.64
C THR A 278 13.84 2.19 -10.31
N LEU A 279 13.14 2.45 -9.20
CA LEU A 279 13.48 1.90 -7.89
C LEU A 279 13.53 0.36 -7.91
N GLU A 280 12.56 -0.31 -8.56
CA GLU A 280 12.59 -1.78 -8.71
C GLU A 280 13.80 -2.24 -9.55
N TYR A 281 14.14 -1.53 -10.64
CA TYR A 281 15.33 -1.84 -11.43
C TYR A 281 16.62 -1.68 -10.62
N LYS A 282 16.73 -0.59 -9.85
CA LYS A 282 17.84 -0.35 -8.92
C LYS A 282 18.00 -1.51 -7.94
N ILE A 283 16.91 -1.94 -7.31
CA ILE A 283 16.93 -3.06 -6.35
C ILE A 283 17.47 -4.31 -7.03
N ARG A 284 16.96 -4.67 -8.22
CA ARG A 284 17.44 -5.85 -8.98
C ARG A 284 18.93 -5.74 -9.30
N ARG A 285 19.36 -4.59 -9.84
CA ARG A 285 20.75 -4.32 -10.22
C ARG A 285 21.71 -4.40 -9.04
N ASP A 286 21.40 -3.72 -7.94
CA ASP A 286 22.31 -3.56 -6.80
C ASP A 286 22.36 -4.82 -5.92
N THR A 287 21.32 -5.67 -5.96
CA THR A 287 21.24 -6.89 -5.15
C THR A 287 21.52 -8.17 -5.92
N GLY A 288 21.41 -8.15 -7.26
CA GLY A 288 21.55 -9.32 -8.12
C GLY A 288 20.31 -10.23 -8.16
N TYR A 289 19.19 -9.83 -7.55
CA TYR A 289 17.96 -10.63 -7.54
C TYR A 289 16.98 -10.20 -8.62
N ASP A 290 16.68 -11.11 -9.55
CA ASP A 290 15.68 -10.89 -10.60
C ASP A 290 14.24 -11.23 -10.16
N ASN A 291 14.05 -11.96 -9.08
CA ASN A 291 12.72 -12.41 -8.69
C ASN A 291 12.30 -11.68 -7.42
N ILE A 292 11.34 -10.76 -7.56
CA ILE A 292 10.93 -9.89 -6.45
C ILE A 292 9.41 -9.76 -6.31
N ILE A 293 8.96 -9.70 -5.06
CA ILE A 293 7.56 -9.44 -4.71
C ILE A 293 7.49 -8.20 -3.84
N GLN A 294 6.66 -7.25 -4.23
CA GLN A 294 6.36 -6.08 -3.43
C GLN A 294 5.29 -6.43 -2.39
N HIS A 295 5.48 -5.92 -1.18
CA HIS A 295 4.53 -6.02 -0.08
C HIS A 295 4.39 -4.65 0.60
N ILE A 296 3.17 -4.15 0.66
CA ILE A 296 2.88 -2.79 1.07
C ILE A 296 2.51 -2.73 2.55
N ARG A 297 3.15 -1.81 3.29
CA ARG A 297 2.87 -1.49 4.70
C ARG A 297 2.50 0.00 4.84
N PRO A 298 1.88 0.42 5.96
CA PRO A 298 1.42 1.80 6.12
C PRO A 298 2.52 2.89 6.01
N SER A 299 3.72 2.59 6.50
CA SER A 299 4.85 3.53 6.60
C SER A 299 5.96 3.29 5.57
N LYS A 300 5.92 2.12 4.91
CA LYS A 300 7.01 1.64 4.06
C LYS A 300 6.57 0.53 3.11
N THR A 301 7.41 0.23 2.13
CA THR A 301 7.21 -0.84 1.17
C THR A 301 8.35 -1.85 1.31
N LEU A 302 8.02 -3.13 1.31
CA LEU A 302 8.97 -4.23 1.36
C LEU A 302 9.08 -4.87 -0.02
N TYR A 303 10.29 -5.26 -0.42
CA TYR A 303 10.54 -6.11 -1.57
C TYR A 303 11.17 -7.41 -1.07
N PHE A 304 10.46 -8.52 -1.24
CA PHE A 304 10.98 -9.86 -0.95
C PHE A 304 11.83 -10.30 -2.13
N LEU A 305 13.11 -10.58 -1.88
CA LEU A 305 14.06 -11.03 -2.89
C LEU A 305 14.11 -12.56 -2.85
N LEU A 306 13.72 -13.19 -3.95
CA LEU A 306 13.56 -14.64 -4.06
C LEU A 306 14.73 -15.26 -4.82
N ASN A 307 15.23 -16.38 -4.31
CA ASN A 307 16.16 -17.20 -5.06
C ASN A 307 15.48 -17.99 -6.18
N ASN A 308 16.26 -18.77 -6.93
CA ASN A 308 15.77 -19.54 -8.07
C ASN A 308 14.70 -20.59 -7.71
N ASP A 309 14.66 -21.02 -6.45
CA ASP A 309 13.65 -21.96 -5.97
C ASP A 309 12.33 -21.27 -5.58
N GLY A 310 12.31 -19.94 -5.54
CA GLY A 310 11.18 -19.14 -5.08
C GLY A 310 11.13 -18.99 -3.57
N ASN A 311 12.24 -19.25 -2.87
CA ASN A 311 12.36 -19.01 -1.45
C ASN A 311 12.91 -17.60 -1.20
N PRO A 312 12.35 -16.83 -0.25
CA PRO A 312 12.87 -15.53 0.10
C PRO A 312 14.23 -15.67 0.82
N GLU A 313 15.23 -14.91 0.37
CA GLU A 313 16.58 -14.89 0.96
C GLU A 313 16.92 -13.55 1.60
N LYS A 314 16.35 -12.47 1.07
CA LYS A 314 16.54 -11.12 1.60
C LYS A 314 15.24 -10.32 1.51
N VAL A 315 15.17 -9.25 2.27
CA VAL A 315 14.11 -8.25 2.14
C VAL A 315 14.73 -6.87 2.07
N VAL A 316 14.30 -6.09 1.08
CA VAL A 316 14.59 -4.67 0.98
C VAL A 316 13.43 -3.89 1.56
N THR A 317 13.71 -2.94 2.45
CA THR A 317 12.74 -1.99 2.99
C THR A 317 12.97 -0.63 2.35
N CYS A 318 11.89 -0.03 1.85
CA CYS A 318 11.86 1.27 1.21
C CYS A 318 10.87 2.18 1.97
N ASN A 319 11.36 3.26 2.57
CA ASN A 319 10.51 4.25 3.26
C ASN A 319 9.63 5.05 2.28
N HIS A 320 8.54 5.66 2.73
CA HIS A 320 7.69 6.48 1.86
C HIS A 320 8.22 7.91 1.75
N THR A 321 9.33 8.07 1.04
CA THR A 321 10.09 9.32 0.89
C THR A 321 10.62 9.50 -0.53
N LYS A 322 10.99 10.73 -0.90
CA LYS A 322 11.64 11.01 -2.18
C LYS A 322 12.98 10.27 -2.27
N TYR A 323 13.23 9.66 -3.43
CA TYR A 323 14.41 8.82 -3.66
C TYR A 323 15.41 9.48 -4.62
N ASP A 324 16.68 9.45 -4.23
CA ASP A 324 17.80 9.52 -5.15
C ASP A 324 18.26 8.10 -5.48
N LEU A 325 18.12 7.68 -6.74
CA LEU A 325 18.46 6.32 -7.17
C LEU A 325 19.98 6.05 -7.21
N THR A 326 20.82 7.06 -6.92
CA THR A 326 22.27 6.91 -6.73
C THR A 326 22.64 6.49 -5.30
N GLU A 327 21.75 6.68 -4.32
CA GLU A 327 21.98 6.26 -2.92
C GLU A 327 22.22 4.76 -2.81
N LYS A 328 23.05 4.33 -1.86
CA LYS A 328 23.33 2.89 -1.67
C LYS A 328 22.19 2.22 -0.92
N ILE A 329 21.99 0.94 -1.19
CA ILE A 329 21.13 0.09 -0.35
C ILE A 329 21.93 -0.30 0.89
N PHE A 330 21.52 0.17 2.07
CA PHE A 330 22.26 -0.03 3.31
C PHE A 330 21.99 -1.42 3.92
N GLU A 331 23.04 -2.20 4.17
CA GLU A 331 22.90 -3.51 4.81
C GLU A 331 22.69 -3.38 6.32
N ILE A 332 21.59 -3.93 6.81
CA ILE A 332 21.28 -4.01 8.23
C ILE A 332 21.58 -5.41 8.76
N LYS A 333 22.37 -5.48 9.82
CA LYS A 333 22.55 -6.69 10.63
C LYS A 333 21.75 -6.57 11.93
N ARG A 334 20.81 -7.48 12.12
CA ARG A 334 19.99 -7.57 13.33
C ARG A 334 20.79 -8.18 14.48
N ASN A 335 21.59 -7.35 15.14
CA ASN A 335 22.32 -7.72 16.34
C ASN A 335 21.54 -7.27 17.58
N PHE A 336 21.16 -8.24 18.43
CA PHE A 336 20.40 -7.97 19.65
C PHE A 336 21.13 -8.50 20.89
N PRO A 337 21.17 -7.73 21.99
CA PRO A 337 20.71 -6.33 22.17
C PRO A 337 21.64 -5.32 21.47
N GLY A 338 21.21 -4.06 21.31
CA GLY A 338 22.07 -2.97 20.83
C GLY A 338 22.01 -2.69 19.32
N MET A 339 20.88 -3.00 18.66
CA MET A 339 20.65 -2.62 17.28
C MET A 339 20.68 -1.09 17.15
N LYS A 340 21.51 -0.56 16.25
CA LYS A 340 21.50 0.86 15.91
C LYS A 340 20.29 1.14 15.01
N ILE A 341 19.48 2.13 15.38
CA ILE A 341 18.50 2.71 14.46
C ILE A 341 19.29 3.45 13.40
N ILE A 342 19.05 3.10 12.16
CA ILE A 342 19.73 3.67 11.00
C ILE A 342 18.67 4.42 10.21
N ASP A 343 18.92 5.71 9.98
CA ASP A 343 18.00 6.61 9.26
C ASP A 343 18.32 6.58 7.76
N GLU A 344 18.07 5.43 7.13
CA GLU A 344 18.34 5.19 5.71
C GLU A 344 17.04 4.90 4.96
N ASN A 345 16.91 5.48 3.76
CA ASN A 345 15.70 5.38 2.94
C ASN A 345 15.48 3.97 2.36
N ILE A 346 16.58 3.30 2.01
CA ILE A 346 16.59 1.95 1.44
C ILE A 346 17.53 1.07 2.24
N THR A 347 16.99 0.02 2.85
CA THR A 347 17.77 -0.91 3.66
C THR A 347 17.55 -2.34 3.20
N ILE A 348 18.54 -3.20 3.37
CA ILE A 348 18.47 -4.62 3.05
C ILE A 348 18.89 -5.46 4.25
N GLU A 349 18.18 -6.55 4.49
CA GLU A 349 18.51 -7.53 5.52
C GLU A 349 18.28 -8.95 5.01
N ASN A 350 18.98 -9.91 5.61
CA ASN A 350 18.72 -11.32 5.34
C ASN A 350 17.29 -11.68 5.76
N TRP A 351 16.65 -12.53 4.95
CA TRP A 351 15.40 -13.15 5.32
C TRP A 351 15.66 -14.11 6.48
N LEU A 352 14.86 -13.96 7.53
CA LEU A 352 14.90 -14.83 8.70
C LEU A 352 13.67 -15.71 8.66
N ASP A 353 13.87 -16.99 8.40
CA ASP A 353 12.80 -17.97 8.52
C ASP A 353 12.42 -18.16 9.98
N GLY A 354 11.12 -18.07 10.23
CA GLY A 354 10.53 -18.31 11.54
C GLY A 354 9.57 -19.47 11.47
N ILE A 355 9.62 -20.34 12.48
CA ILE A 355 8.59 -21.37 12.68
C ILE A 355 7.56 -20.76 13.64
N PRO A 356 6.25 -20.80 13.30
CA PRO A 356 5.21 -20.41 14.24
C PRO A 356 5.32 -21.26 15.50
N LEU A 357 5.29 -20.64 16.67
CA LEU A 357 5.26 -21.37 17.93
C LEU A 357 4.01 -22.25 18.00
N ASP A 358 4.20 -23.54 18.27
CA ASP A 358 3.10 -24.41 18.67
C ASP A 358 2.84 -24.22 20.18
N LYS A 359 1.71 -23.58 20.48
CA LYS A 359 1.28 -23.31 21.87
C LYS A 359 1.00 -24.58 22.66
N SER A 360 0.80 -25.71 21.99
CA SER A 360 0.55 -27.01 22.63
C SER A 360 1.86 -27.78 22.88
N ASN A 361 2.97 -27.33 22.31
CA ASN A 361 4.27 -27.96 22.45
C ASN A 361 5.04 -27.34 23.63
N HIS A 362 5.27 -28.12 24.68
CA HIS A 362 6.01 -27.66 25.86
C HIS A 362 7.44 -27.19 25.51
N TYR A 363 8.11 -27.83 24.54
CA TYR A 363 9.45 -27.44 24.13
C TYR A 363 9.46 -26.03 23.53
N ASP A 364 8.52 -25.73 22.64
CA ASP A 364 8.38 -24.40 22.03
C ASP A 364 8.07 -23.32 23.07
N LEU A 365 7.17 -23.63 24.02
CA LEU A 365 6.87 -22.73 25.14
C LEU A 365 8.11 -22.45 25.97
N LYS A 366 8.91 -23.49 26.27
CA LYS A 366 10.15 -23.34 27.03
C LYS A 366 11.15 -22.46 26.27
N LEU A 367 11.34 -22.69 24.97
CA LEU A 367 12.20 -21.86 24.12
C LEU A 367 11.79 -20.39 24.13
N VAL A 368 10.49 -20.10 24.04
CA VAL A 368 10.01 -18.71 24.08
C VAL A 368 10.18 -18.08 25.45
N MET A 369 9.92 -18.82 26.53
CA MET A 369 10.17 -18.31 27.89
C MET A 369 11.65 -18.05 28.13
N ASP A 370 12.54 -18.91 27.66
CA ASP A 370 13.98 -18.75 27.77
C ASP A 370 14.48 -17.59 26.90
N TRP A 371 13.94 -17.44 25.69
CA TRP A 371 14.19 -16.30 24.83
C TRP A 371 13.74 -15.00 25.50
N LEU A 372 12.51 -14.93 26.02
CA LEU A 372 11.97 -13.75 26.72
C LEU A 372 12.82 -13.36 27.93
N LYS A 373 13.19 -14.33 28.77
CA LYS A 373 14.08 -14.08 29.93
C LYS A 373 15.44 -13.57 29.49
N THR A 374 16.05 -14.22 28.50
CA THR A 374 17.35 -13.81 27.95
C THR A 374 17.27 -12.41 27.38
N PHE A 375 16.22 -12.15 26.62
CA PHE A 375 15.93 -10.90 25.96
C PHE A 375 15.77 -9.75 26.96
N GLN A 376 14.87 -9.91 27.94
CA GLN A 376 14.69 -8.95 29.02
C GLN A 376 16.01 -8.73 29.76
N ASN A 377 16.72 -9.80 30.12
CA ASN A 377 17.98 -9.68 30.84
C ASN A 377 19.05 -8.90 30.07
N LYS A 378 19.13 -9.10 28.76
CA LYS A 378 20.10 -8.44 27.88
C LYS A 378 19.73 -7.01 27.50
N THR A 379 18.45 -6.64 27.58
CA THR A 379 17.95 -5.30 27.22
C THR A 379 17.56 -4.45 28.42
N LYS A 380 17.82 -4.94 29.64
CA LYS A 380 17.69 -4.17 30.88
C LYS A 380 18.46 -2.86 30.75
N ASN A 381 17.75 -1.77 30.97
CA ASN A 381 18.29 -0.42 31.03
C ASN A 381 18.00 0.19 32.42
N SER A 382 17.89 1.51 32.49
CA SER A 382 17.59 2.25 33.72
C SER A 382 16.40 1.66 34.48
N LEU A 383 16.38 1.92 35.79
CA LEU A 383 15.20 1.66 36.59
C LEU A 383 14.00 2.43 36.01
N LEU A 384 12.84 1.78 36.07
CA LEU A 384 11.55 2.42 35.87
C LEU A 384 11.24 3.20 37.14
N ASP A 385 11.11 4.51 37.03
CA ASP A 385 10.78 5.35 38.17
C ASP A 385 9.32 5.82 38.12
N MET A 386 8.85 6.42 39.21
CA MET A 386 7.47 6.91 39.29
C MET A 386 7.18 8.05 38.31
N SER A 387 8.19 8.75 37.79
CA SER A 387 7.99 9.79 36.78
C SER A 387 7.64 9.17 35.42
N ASP A 388 8.26 8.04 35.06
CA ASP A 388 7.93 7.28 33.87
C ASP A 388 6.49 6.74 33.92
N ILE A 389 6.11 6.15 35.06
CA ILE A 389 4.75 5.62 35.28
C ILE A 389 3.71 6.74 35.15
N LYS A 390 3.96 7.91 35.76
CA LYS A 390 3.08 9.08 35.66
C LYS A 390 2.94 9.56 34.21
N LYS A 391 4.03 9.59 33.46
CA LYS A 391 4.00 9.98 32.04
C LYS A 391 3.17 9.00 31.21
N GLU A 392 3.35 7.70 31.42
CA GLU A 392 2.56 6.66 30.75
C GLU A 392 1.06 6.79 31.08
N ILE A 393 0.72 7.00 32.36
CA ILE A 393 -0.66 7.23 32.81
C ILE A 393 -1.28 8.43 32.10
N ILE A 394 -0.54 9.55 32.00
CA ILE A 394 -1.01 10.75 31.30
C ILE A 394 -1.25 10.45 29.82
N ASP A 395 -0.31 9.78 29.15
CA ASP A 395 -0.42 9.43 27.73
C ASP A 395 -1.60 8.49 27.45
N VAL A 396 -1.81 7.48 28.32
CA VAL A 396 -2.95 6.56 28.22
C VAL A 396 -4.25 7.30 28.49
N LYS A 397 -4.32 8.11 29.55
CA LYS A 397 -5.50 8.91 29.88
C LYS A 397 -5.92 9.81 28.71
N ASN A 398 -4.95 10.56 28.14
CA ASN A 398 -5.20 11.43 27.00
C ASN A 398 -5.77 10.66 25.79
N LYS A 399 -5.35 9.41 25.56
CA LYS A 399 -5.88 8.58 24.48
C LYS A 399 -7.27 8.02 24.79
N LEU A 400 -7.51 7.62 26.03
CA LEU A 400 -8.81 7.09 26.46
C LEU A 400 -9.88 8.18 26.51
N ASP A 401 -9.52 9.41 26.87
CA ASP A 401 -10.41 10.58 26.86
C ASP A 401 -10.91 10.95 25.45
N LEU A 402 -10.23 10.48 24.39
CA LEU A 402 -10.67 10.65 23.00
C LEU A 402 -11.74 9.64 22.58
N ILE A 403 -12.02 8.64 23.39
CA ILE A 403 -12.99 7.56 23.12
C ILE A 403 -14.25 7.84 23.95
N PRO A 404 -15.36 8.29 23.33
CA PRO A 404 -16.57 8.70 24.06
C PRO A 404 -17.10 7.64 25.04
N GLU A 405 -17.04 6.37 24.68
CA GLU A 405 -17.52 5.23 25.45
C GLU A 405 -16.72 5.00 26.75
N MET A 406 -15.47 5.47 26.80
CA MET A 406 -14.64 5.33 28.01
C MET A 406 -15.16 6.19 29.16
N SER A 407 -15.95 7.22 28.89
CA SER A 407 -16.57 8.07 29.93
C SER A 407 -17.55 7.30 30.84
N GLU A 408 -18.07 6.16 30.38
CA GLU A 408 -18.99 5.30 31.14
C GLU A 408 -18.27 4.25 32.01
N ILE A 409 -16.94 4.17 31.92
CA ILE A 409 -16.11 3.14 32.56
C ILE A 409 -15.20 3.81 33.60
N PRO A 410 -14.95 3.20 34.78
CA PRO A 410 -14.11 3.79 35.83
C PRO A 410 -12.60 3.68 35.51
N TYR A 411 -12.18 3.95 34.28
CA TYR A 411 -10.80 3.74 33.84
C TYR A 411 -9.80 4.64 34.59
N VAL A 412 -10.23 5.82 35.07
CA VAL A 412 -9.41 6.69 35.94
C VAL A 412 -9.02 5.98 37.24
N LYS A 413 -9.94 5.20 37.82
CA LYS A 413 -9.64 4.39 39.01
C LYS A 413 -8.60 3.32 38.66
N TRP A 414 -8.75 2.63 37.53
CA TRP A 414 -7.78 1.62 37.09
C TRP A 414 -6.38 2.19 36.84
N LEU A 415 -6.28 3.41 36.32
CA LEU A 415 -5.00 4.11 36.17
C LEU A 415 -4.37 4.46 37.53
N ASN A 416 -5.17 4.85 38.53
CA ASN A 416 -4.68 5.08 39.89
C ASN A 416 -4.26 3.78 40.59
N ASP A 417 -5.02 2.69 40.38
CA ASP A 417 -4.68 1.35 40.88
C ASP A 417 -3.36 0.87 40.24
N TYR A 418 -3.18 1.12 38.93
CA TYR A 418 -1.92 0.89 38.22
C TYR A 418 -0.76 1.70 38.82
N GLU A 419 -0.93 2.99 39.11
CA GLU A 419 0.10 3.79 39.78
C GLU A 419 0.50 3.20 41.14
N HIS A 420 -0.50 2.84 41.96
CA HIS A 420 -0.29 2.27 43.29
C HIS A 420 0.46 0.94 43.25
N GLU A 421 0.16 0.08 42.27
CA GLU A 421 0.83 -1.20 42.10
C GLU A 421 2.35 -1.05 41.87
N PHE A 422 2.83 0.08 41.35
CA PHE A 422 4.26 0.28 41.11
C PHE A 422 4.99 0.95 42.29
N ILE A 423 4.27 1.42 43.31
CA ILE A 423 4.87 2.01 44.51
C ILE A 423 5.74 0.97 45.22
N GLY A 424 7.01 1.31 45.45
CA GLY A 424 7.97 0.45 46.15
C GLY A 424 8.47 -0.74 45.32
N LYS A 425 8.02 -0.91 44.07
CA LYS A 425 8.56 -1.94 43.16
C LYS A 425 9.82 -1.41 42.47
N SER A 426 10.88 -2.21 42.46
CA SER A 426 12.09 -1.95 41.69
C SER A 426 12.05 -2.76 40.40
N LEU A 427 11.66 -2.11 39.30
CA LEU A 427 11.60 -2.72 37.98
C LEU A 427 12.60 -2.04 37.06
N GLN A 428 13.24 -2.82 36.21
CA GLN A 428 14.11 -2.28 35.16
C GLN A 428 13.32 -2.11 33.88
N LYS A 429 13.56 -1.00 33.17
CA LYS A 429 13.09 -0.86 31.79
C LYS A 429 13.76 -1.92 30.93
N THR A 430 12.98 -2.56 30.07
CA THR A 430 13.48 -3.47 29.03
C THR A 430 12.98 -2.97 27.70
N ALA A 431 13.71 -3.25 26.62
CA ALA A 431 13.19 -2.97 25.28
C ALA A 431 11.89 -3.77 25.04
N VAL A 432 10.94 -3.19 24.32
CA VAL A 432 9.64 -3.84 24.00
C VAL A 432 9.75 -4.51 22.64
N HIS A 433 9.02 -5.62 22.40
CA HIS A 433 9.07 -6.35 21.13
C HIS A 433 8.78 -5.47 19.88
N GLY A 434 8.03 -4.36 20.05
CA GLY A 434 7.82 -3.34 19.02
C GLY A 434 9.09 -2.59 18.61
N ASP A 435 10.05 -2.42 19.52
CA ASP A 435 11.34 -1.76 19.29
C ASP A 435 12.26 -2.57 18.34
N PHE A 436 11.93 -3.86 18.11
CA PHE A 436 12.65 -4.79 17.21
C PHE A 436 12.10 -4.78 15.79
N GLN A 437 10.98 -4.07 15.59
CA GLN A 437 10.41 -3.87 14.30
C GLN A 437 10.72 -2.45 13.85
N VAL A 438 11.80 -2.33 13.06
CA VAL A 438 11.85 -1.35 11.95
C VAL A 438 10.61 -1.50 11.03
N ARG A 439 9.77 -2.54 11.25
CA ARG A 439 8.65 -3.02 10.45
C ARG A 439 7.27 -2.42 10.78
N ASN A 440 7.12 -1.61 11.83
CA ASN A 440 5.87 -0.89 12.11
C ASN A 440 5.91 0.54 11.58
#